data_AF-A0A3M1MPY2-F1
#
_entry.id   AF-A0A3M1MPY2-F1
#
_cell.length_a   1.000
_cell.length_b   1.000
_cell.length_c   1.000
_cell.angle_alpha   90.00
_cell.angle_beta   90.00
_cell.angle_gamma   90.00
#
_symmetry.space_group_name_H-M   'P 1'
#
loop_
_entity.id
_entity.type
_entity.pdbx_description
1 polymer ?
#
loop_
_entity_poly.entity_id
_entity_poly.type
_entity_poly.pdbx_seq_one_letter_code
_entity_poly.pdbx_strand_id
1 'polypeptide(L)' 'MNITALILFRILLPAMLLFLSGPACADDLDLRRLIREVEDQYMGASSEAVMEMRVSTEHWRRTTVMRAWSLGRDHFLVR' A
#
# COMPACT_ATOMS: atom_id res chain seq x y z
N MET A 1 -16.73 -17.26 -51.35
CA MET A 1 -16.74 -16.67 -50.00
C MET A 1 -17.53 -15.37 -50.09
N ASN A 2 -18.70 -15.31 -49.45
CA ASN A 2 -19.76 -14.38 -49.81
C ASN A 2 -19.53 -13.01 -49.15
N ILE A 3 -19.56 -11.92 -49.93
CA ILE A 3 -19.29 -10.54 -49.48
C ILE A 3 -20.15 -10.14 -48.27
N THR A 4 -21.37 -10.65 -48.22
CA THR A 4 -22.32 -10.48 -47.10
C THR A 4 -21.80 -11.08 -45.79
N ALA A 5 -21.11 -12.22 -45.83
CA ALA A 5 -20.53 -12.85 -44.64
C ALA A 5 -19.33 -12.06 -44.08
N LEU A 6 -18.55 -11.41 -44.96
CA LEU A 6 -17.41 -10.56 -44.56
C LEU A 6 -17.89 -9.27 -43.87
N ILE A 7 -18.99 -8.68 -44.34
CA ILE A 7 -19.62 -7.50 -43.73
C ILE A 7 -20.21 -7.85 -42.37
N LEU A 8 -20.90 -8.98 -42.25
CA LEU A 8 -21.46 -9.45 -40.99
C LEU A 8 -20.38 -9.67 -39.93
N PHE A 9 -19.28 -10.33 -40.30
CA PHE A 9 -18.15 -10.58 -39.39
C PHE A 9 -17.50 -9.28 -38.91
N ARG A 10 -17.34 -8.28 -39.78
CA ARG A 10 -16.79 -6.96 -39.45
C ARG A 10 -17.62 -6.16 -38.45
N ILE A 11 -18.94 -6.40 -38.39
CA ILE A 11 -19.84 -5.72 -37.45
C ILE A 11 -19.98 -6.53 -36.16
N LEU A 12 -20.04 -7.86 -36.27
CA LEU A 12 -20.29 -8.75 -35.14
C LEU A 12 -19.07 -8.87 -34.22
N LEU A 13 -17.85 -8.84 -34.78
CA LEU A 13 -16.61 -8.90 -34.01
C LEU A 13 -16.43 -7.72 -33.04
N PRO A 14 -16.51 -6.43 -33.45
CA PRO A 14 -16.38 -5.31 -32.53
C PRO A 14 -17.57 -5.21 -31.56
N ALA A 15 -18.78 -5.57 -31.99
CA ALA A 15 -19.95 -5.62 -31.11
C ALA A 15 -19.77 -6.63 -29.97
N MET A 16 -19.18 -7.80 -30.27
CA MET A 16 -18.85 -8.80 -29.26
C MET A 16 -17.74 -8.33 -28.32
N LEU A 17 -16.71 -7.66 -28.84
CA LEU A 17 -15.64 -7.06 -28.01
C LEU A 17 -16.17 -5.97 -27.06
N LEU A 18 -17.10 -5.14 -27.53
CA LEU A 18 -17.76 -4.12 -26.70
C LEU A 18 -18.63 -4.76 -25.61
N PHE A 19 -19.29 -5.88 -25.92
CA PHE A 19 -20.10 -6.61 -24.93
C PHE A 19 -19.25 -7.30 -23.85
N LEU A 20 -18.02 -7.70 -24.18
CA LEU A 20 -17.05 -8.23 -23.21
C LEU A 20 -16.40 -7.14 -22.35
N SER A 21 -16.52 -5.87 -22.74
CA SER A 21 -16.01 -4.73 -22.00
C SER A 21 -16.98 -4.37 -20.88
N GLY A 22 -16.97 -5.16 -19.80
CA GLY A 22 -17.74 -4.86 -18.59
C GLY A 22 -17.35 -3.50 -17.98
N PRO A 23 -18.21 -2.90 -17.14
CA PRO A 23 -17.87 -1.67 -16.44
C PRO A 23 -16.63 -1.91 -15.58
N ALA A 24 -15.59 -1.11 -15.78
CA ALA A 24 -14.46 -1.08 -14.87
C ALA A 24 -14.96 -0.45 -13.56
N CYS A 25 -15.22 -1.29 -12.56
CA CYS A 25 -15.41 -0.81 -11.19
C CYS A 25 -14.05 -0.30 -10.70
N ALA A 26 -13.82 1.00 -10.85
CA ALA A 26 -12.75 1.66 -10.12
C ALA A 26 -13.21 1.73 -8.66
N ASP A 27 -12.66 0.85 -7.81
CA ASP A 27 -12.78 1.03 -6.37
C ASP A 27 -12.11 2.37 -6.01
N ASP A 28 -12.83 3.22 -5.29
CA ASP A 28 -12.28 4.46 -4.76
C ASP A 28 -11.14 4.09 -3.82
N LEU A 29 -9.93 4.54 -4.15
CA LEU A 29 -8.74 4.20 -3.37
C LEU A 29 -8.83 4.88 -2.01
N ASP A 30 -9.22 4.13 -0.98
CA ASP A 30 -9.16 4.62 0.41
C ASP A 30 -7.71 4.68 0.89
N LEU A 31 -7.08 5.83 0.62
CA LEU A 31 -5.71 6.10 1.02
C LEU A 31 -5.51 6.01 2.54
N ARG A 32 -6.54 6.31 3.34
CA ARG A 32 -6.46 6.22 4.80
C ARG A 32 -6.36 4.76 5.23
N ARG A 33 -7.10 3.86 4.58
CA ARG A 33 -7.01 2.43 4.83
C ARG A 33 -5.64 1.88 4.45
N LEU A 34 -5.13 2.25 3.28
CA LEU A 34 -3.80 1.81 2.83
C LEU A 34 -2.70 2.24 3.82
N ILE A 35 -2.72 3.50 4.27
CA ILE A 35 -1.75 3.98 5.26
C ILE A 35 -1.86 3.18 6.56
N ARG A 36 -3.07 2.91 7.05
CA ARG A 36 -3.28 2.12 8.26
C ARG A 36 -2.70 0.70 8.13
N GLU A 37 -2.93 0.01 7.02
CA GLU A 37 -2.38 -1.33 6.79
C GLU A 37 -0.84 -1.33 6.81
N VAL A 38 -0.21 -0.31 6.23
CA VAL A 38 1.25 -0.16 6.26
C VAL A 38 1.76 0.14 7.68
N GLU A 39 1.08 1.02 8.42
CA GLU A 39 1.44 1.35 9.80
C GLU A 39 1.32 0.12 10.72
N ASP A 40 0.23 -0.64 10.59
CA ASP A 40 0.01 -1.86 11.36
C ASP A 40 1.09 -2.91 11.06
N GLN A 41 1.51 -3.03 9.79
CA GLN A 41 2.59 -3.92 9.38
C GLN A 41 3.94 -3.53 9.98
N TYR A 42 4.22 -2.23 10.14
CA TYR A 42 5.49 -1.74 10.69
C TYR A 42 5.53 -1.72 12.22
N MET A 43 4.42 -1.36 12.87
CA MET A 43 4.36 -1.19 14.32
C MET A 43 3.98 -2.47 15.04
N GLY A 44 3.22 -3.35 14.38
CA GLY A 44 2.60 -4.52 15.01
C GLY A 44 1.60 -4.14 16.09
N ALA A 45 1.02 -5.15 16.76
CA ALA A 45 0.10 -4.92 17.87
C ALA A 45 0.82 -4.44 19.14
N SER A 46 2.06 -4.90 19.36
CA SER A 46 2.92 -4.48 20.45
C SER A 46 4.37 -4.81 20.11
N SER A 47 5.31 -3.99 20.60
CA SER A 47 6.73 -4.23 20.41
C SER A 47 7.52 -3.87 21.67
N GLU A 48 8.62 -4.58 21.90
CA GLU A 48 9.67 -4.19 22.84
C GLU A 48 11.00 -4.21 22.10
N ALA A 49 11.75 -3.10 22.19
CA ALA A 49 13.00 -2.91 21.48
C ALA A 49 14.07 -2.30 22.37
N VAL A 50 15.34 -2.60 22.09
CA VAL A 50 16.49 -1.86 22.61
C VAL A 50 17.08 -1.07 21.46
N MET A 51 17.11 0.25 21.59
CA MET A 51 17.57 1.18 20.56
C MET A 51 18.89 1.82 20.99
N GLU A 52 19.86 1.81 20.09
CA GLU A 52 21.10 2.59 20.25
C GLU A 52 21.06 3.78 19.30
N MET A 53 21.01 4.99 19.86
CA MET A 53 21.07 6.24 19.13
C MET A 53 22.49 6.80 19.20
N ARG A 54 23.09 7.07 18.05
CA ARG A 54 24.40 7.74 17.95
C ARG A 54 24.21 9.12 17.35
N VAL A 55 24.54 10.16 18.12
CA VAL A 55 24.46 11.56 17.69
C VAL A 55 25.86 12.09 17.47
N SER A 56 26.13 12.60 16.27
CA SER A 56 27.42 13.19 15.90
C SER A 56 27.22 14.60 15.37
N THR A 57 27.89 15.57 16.00
CA THR A 57 27.98 16.96 15.57
C THR A 57 29.45 17.34 15.37
N GLU A 58 29.74 18.56 14.91
CA GLU A 58 31.11 19.03 14.73
C GLU A 58 31.94 19.02 16.03
N HIS A 59 31.30 19.32 17.17
CA HIS A 59 32.01 19.53 18.43
C HIS A 59 31.83 18.40 19.45
N TRP A 60 30.88 17.49 19.25
CA TRP A 60 30.67 16.39 20.19
C TRP A 60 29.98 15.18 19.57
N ARG A 61 30.23 14.02 20.19
CA ARG A 61 29.57 12.74 19.90
C ARG A 61 29.00 12.16 21.18
N ARG A 62 27.78 11.62 21.11
CA ARG A 62 27.17 10.86 22.21
C ARG A 62 26.47 9.62 21.67
N THR A 63 26.48 8.58 22.49
CA THR A 63 25.73 7.34 22.28
C THR A 63 24.76 7.19 23.42
N THR A 64 23.50 6.90 23.10
CA THR A 64 22.45 6.68 24.09
C THR A 64 21.76 5.36 23.79
N VAL A 65 21.67 4.49 24.78
CA VAL A 65 20.96 3.21 24.70
C VAL A 65 19.66 3.34 25.48
N MET A 66 18.53 3.05 24.84
CA MET A 66 17.20 3.17 25.42
C MET A 66 16.40 1.89 25.17
N ARG A 67 15.49 1.57 26.08
CA ARG A 67 14.49 0.53 25.87
C ARG A 67 13.18 1.18 25.51
N ALA A 68 12.55 0.71 24.45
CA ALA A 68 11.26 1.19 23.96
C ALA A 68 10.22 0.09 24.00
N TRP A 69 8.99 0.47 24.33
CA TRP A 69 7.80 -0.36 24.25
C TRP A 69 6.73 0.37 23.46
N SER A 70 5.98 -0.37 22.64
CA SER A 70 4.79 0.13 21.97
C SER A 70 3.59 -0.79 22.20
N LEU A 71 2.40 -0.21 22.23
CA LEU A 71 1.13 -0.92 22.19
C LEU A 71 0.20 -0.20 21.19
N GLY A 72 -0.01 -0.86 20.05
CA GLY A 72 -0.65 -0.27 18.88
C GLY A 72 0.03 1.01 18.44
N ARG A 73 -0.77 1.97 17.92
CA ARG A 73 -0.30 3.28 17.49
C ARG A 73 -0.32 4.35 18.57
N ASP A 74 -1.03 4.10 19.67
CA ASP A 74 -1.41 5.17 20.60
C ASP A 74 -0.51 5.24 21.82
N HIS A 75 0.22 4.17 22.14
CA HIS A 75 1.00 4.07 23.36
C HIS A 75 2.45 3.74 23.05
N PHE A 76 3.34 4.64 23.46
CA PHE A 76 4.79 4.47 23.37
C PHE A 76 5.45 4.86 24.69
N LEU A 77 6.42 4.07 25.13
CA LEU A 77 7.24 4.34 26.30
C LEU A 77 8.71 4.13 25.94
N VAL A 78 9.56 5.07 26.33
CA VAL A 78 11.02 4.98 26.16
C VAL A 78 11.69 5.25 27.50
N ARG A 79 12.63 4.40 27.90
CA ARG A 79 13.43 4.56 29.13
C ARG A 79 14.92 4.32 28.91
#